data_AF-A0AAJ6KN60-F1
#
_entry.id   AF-A0AAJ6KN60-F1
#
_cell.length_a   1.000
_cell.length_b   1.000
_cell.length_c   1.000
_cell.angle_alpha   90.00
_cell.angle_beta   90.00
_cell.angle_gamma   90.00
#
_symmetry.space_group_name_H-M   'P 1'
#
loop_
_entity.id
_entity.type
_entity.pdbx_description
1 polymer ?
#
loop_
_entity_poly.entity_id
_entity_poly.type
_entity_poly.pdbx_seq_one_letter_code
_entity_poly.pdbx_strand_id
1 'polypeptide(L)'
;MRTDQNRKSYITAAGTLLNCVLSVGAAAQEASDAVPSSTAESSRVVAAHIEPDLQRFVDQQPRLPDQAQHILVRVRPAPRTGIVWIDLDAGYLPKAAGVFGEDFGEAFRAVENAGYALIGDSVRFKYIKVRIGGRDLNQIYPPEHRRKHPAA
;
A
#
# COMPACT_ATOMS: atom_id res chain seq x y z
N MET A 1 61.01 -55.02 -21.34
CA MET A 1 62.00 -54.16 -20.66
C MET A 1 61.23 -53.28 -19.68
N ARG A 2 61.42 -53.49 -18.37
CA ARG A 2 60.81 -52.75 -17.26
C ARG A 2 61.90 -51.86 -16.66
N THR A 3 61.61 -50.59 -16.48
CA THR A 3 62.24 -49.60 -15.58
C THR A 3 61.50 -48.28 -15.82
N ASP A 4 61.20 -47.39 -14.88
CA ASP A 4 61.16 -47.42 -13.43
C ASP A 4 60.36 -46.16 -13.00
N GLN A 5 59.79 -46.18 -11.79
CA GLN A 5 59.05 -45.07 -11.19
C GLN A 5 60.00 -44.04 -10.56
N ASN A 6 59.80 -42.74 -10.84
CA ASN A 6 60.13 -41.61 -9.94
C ASN A 6 59.66 -40.32 -10.65
N ARG A 7 59.12 -39.25 -10.04
CA ARG A 7 59.29 -38.69 -8.70
C ARG A 7 58.20 -37.62 -8.48
N LYS A 8 57.94 -37.35 -7.20
CA LYS A 8 56.91 -36.51 -6.59
C LYS A 8 56.91 -35.01 -6.97
N SER A 9 55.69 -34.45 -6.92
CA SER A 9 55.23 -33.11 -6.48
C SER A 9 55.82 -31.86 -7.14
N TYR A 10 54.95 -30.93 -7.57
CA TYR A 10 54.90 -29.55 -7.06
C TYR A 10 53.53 -28.91 -7.32
N ILE A 11 52.93 -28.42 -6.23
CA ILE A 11 51.72 -27.61 -6.14
C ILE A 11 52.08 -26.19 -6.56
N THR A 12 51.27 -25.53 -7.39
CA THR A 12 51.07 -24.08 -7.25
C THR A 12 49.65 -23.72 -7.70
N ALA A 13 48.78 -23.55 -6.71
CA ALA A 13 47.50 -22.88 -6.84
C ALA A 13 47.76 -21.37 -6.96
N ALA A 14 47.20 -20.72 -7.97
CA ALA A 14 47.10 -19.27 -8.06
C ALA A 14 45.62 -18.90 -8.11
N GLY A 15 44.97 -18.91 -6.95
CA GLY A 15 43.65 -18.34 -6.76
C GLY A 15 43.78 -16.85 -6.44
N THR A 16 43.33 -16.00 -7.36
CA THR A 16 43.23 -14.55 -7.14
C THR A 16 42.13 -14.24 -6.12
N LEU A 17 42.52 -13.87 -4.90
CA LEU A 17 41.64 -13.21 -3.93
C LEU A 17 41.85 -11.71 -4.03
N LEU A 18 40.92 -11.04 -4.70
CA LEU A 18 40.74 -9.60 -4.59
C LEU A 18 39.32 -9.38 -4.08
N ASN A 19 39.19 -9.00 -2.81
CA ASN A 19 38.06 -8.17 -2.41
C ASN A 19 38.50 -7.21 -1.30
N CYS A 20 38.46 -5.94 -1.68
CA CYS A 20 38.85 -4.80 -0.87
C CYS A 20 37.96 -4.67 0.36
N VAL A 21 38.61 -4.45 1.49
CA VAL A 21 38.00 -3.93 2.70
C VAL A 21 37.49 -2.51 2.40
N LEU A 22 36.17 -2.31 2.48
CA LEU A 22 35.57 -1.00 2.65
C LEU A 22 34.92 -0.96 4.03
N SER A 23 35.74 -0.74 5.05
CA SER A 23 35.29 -0.29 6.36
C SER A 23 34.86 1.18 6.24
N VAL A 24 33.66 1.41 5.72
CA VAL A 24 32.99 2.71 5.86
C VAL A 24 32.49 2.77 7.31
N GLY A 25 33.01 3.75 8.05
CA GLY A 25 32.75 3.94 9.46
C GLY A 25 31.25 4.00 9.76
N ALA A 26 30.87 3.29 10.83
CA ALA A 26 29.60 3.48 11.50
C ALA A 26 29.59 4.89 12.13
N ALA A 27 29.12 5.88 11.37
CA ALA A 27 28.61 7.10 11.95
C ALA A 27 27.15 6.85 12.34
N ALA A 28 26.95 6.49 13.60
CA ALA A 28 25.68 6.71 14.25
C ALA A 28 25.45 8.23 14.29
N GLN A 29 24.45 8.71 13.55
CA GLN A 29 23.76 9.93 13.93
C GLN A 29 22.28 9.73 13.64
N GLU A 30 21.53 9.64 14.73
CA GLU A 30 20.09 9.86 14.76
C GLU A 30 19.75 11.07 13.90
N ALA A 31 19.05 10.84 12.79
CA ALA A 31 18.58 11.90 11.93
C ALA A 31 17.14 11.57 11.50
N SER A 32 16.22 11.96 12.38
CA SER A 32 14.80 12.21 12.15
C SER A 32 13.93 11.09 11.56
N ASP A 33 12.90 10.75 12.31
CA ASP A 33 11.57 10.26 11.86
C ASP A 33 10.85 11.18 10.84
N ALA A 34 11.59 12.07 10.17
CA ALA A 34 11.09 12.88 9.07
C ALA A 34 11.18 12.04 7.81
N VAL A 35 10.16 11.20 7.59
CA VAL A 35 9.87 10.64 6.28
C VAL A 35 9.99 11.78 5.25
N PRO A 36 10.91 11.71 4.27
CA PRO A 36 11.00 12.74 3.24
C PRO A 36 9.63 12.80 2.56
N SER A 37 8.92 13.92 2.73
CA SER A 37 7.59 14.04 2.14
C SER A 37 7.74 13.87 0.63
N SER A 38 7.13 12.83 0.07
CA SER A 38 6.92 12.78 -1.37
C SER A 38 6.32 14.13 -1.77
N THR A 39 6.97 14.84 -2.70
CA THR A 39 6.49 16.17 -3.09
C THR A 39 5.04 16.05 -3.56
N ALA A 40 4.26 17.13 -3.43
CA ALA A 40 2.85 17.10 -3.84
C ALA A 40 2.65 16.64 -5.29
N GLU A 41 3.66 16.87 -6.14
CA GLU A 41 3.74 16.43 -7.52
C GLU A 41 3.97 14.91 -7.63
N SER A 42 4.98 14.36 -6.94
CA SER A 42 5.21 12.90 -6.89
C SER A 42 4.00 12.14 -6.35
N SER A 43 3.30 12.71 -5.37
CA SER A 43 2.09 12.12 -4.81
C SER A 43 0.96 12.02 -5.85
N ARG A 44 0.75 13.08 -6.65
CA ARG A 44 -0.28 13.13 -7.69
C ARG A 44 0.02 12.18 -8.85
N VAL A 45 1.29 12.09 -9.25
CA VAL A 45 1.72 11.15 -10.30
C VAL A 45 1.45 9.72 -9.89
N VAL A 46 1.69 9.37 -8.62
CA VAL A 46 1.40 8.03 -8.11
C VAL A 46 -0.09 7.76 -8.02
N ALA A 47 -0.89 8.74 -7.60
CA ALA A 47 -2.35 8.60 -7.65
C ALA A 47 -2.86 8.29 -9.06
N ALA A 48 -2.34 9.00 -10.08
CA ALA A 48 -2.67 8.74 -11.47
C ALA A 48 -2.22 7.35 -11.95
N HIS A 49 -1.20 6.77 -11.34
CA HIS A 49 -0.71 5.43 -11.66
C HIS A 49 -1.56 4.33 -11.02
N ILE A 50 -1.96 4.48 -9.75
CA ILE A 50 -2.69 3.44 -9.02
C ILE A 50 -4.20 3.50 -9.25
N GLU A 51 -4.77 4.67 -9.57
CA GLU A 51 -6.23 4.85 -9.72
C GLU A 51 -6.81 3.88 -10.75
N PRO A 52 -6.20 3.65 -11.94
CA PRO A 52 -6.70 2.66 -12.90
C PRO A 52 -6.70 1.21 -12.38
N ASP A 53 -5.68 0.82 -11.62
CA ASP A 53 -5.59 -0.54 -11.08
C ASP A 53 -6.60 -0.76 -9.95
N LEU A 54 -6.79 0.26 -9.11
CA LEU A 54 -7.80 0.24 -8.07
C LEU A 54 -9.23 0.28 -8.65
N GLN A 55 -9.43 1.05 -9.73
CA GLN A 55 -10.67 1.03 -10.51
C GLN A 55 -10.96 -0.38 -11.03
N ARG A 56 -9.98 -1.02 -11.67
CA ARG A 56 -10.10 -2.40 -12.16
C ARG A 56 -10.42 -3.39 -11.03
N PHE A 57 -9.76 -3.24 -9.88
CA PHE A 57 -10.03 -4.07 -8.71
C PHE A 57 -11.48 -3.93 -8.25
N VAL A 58 -11.97 -2.69 -8.07
CA VAL A 58 -13.35 -2.43 -7.65
C VAL A 58 -14.36 -2.91 -8.69
N ASP A 59 -14.05 -2.80 -9.98
CA ASP A 59 -14.90 -3.29 -11.07
C ASP A 59 -15.04 -4.82 -11.07
N GLN A 60 -14.04 -5.55 -10.57
CA GLN A 60 -14.06 -7.01 -10.46
C GLN A 60 -14.71 -7.53 -9.17
N GLN A 61 -14.98 -6.67 -8.19
CA GLN A 61 -15.65 -7.08 -6.96
C GLN A 61 -17.10 -7.49 -7.23
N PRO A 62 -17.57 -8.63 -6.66
CA PRO A 62 -18.98 -8.96 -6.67
C PRO A 62 -19.82 -7.83 -6.09
N ARG A 63 -20.93 -7.47 -6.77
CA ARG A 63 -21.84 -6.45 -6.28
C ARG A 63 -22.78 -7.04 -5.23
N LEU A 64 -22.85 -6.39 -4.08
CA LEU A 64 -23.90 -6.64 -3.11
C LEU A 64 -25.25 -6.13 -3.66
N PRO A 65 -26.37 -6.66 -3.14
CA PRO A 65 -27.70 -6.15 -3.49
C PRO A 65 -27.78 -4.62 -3.38
N ASP A 66 -28.42 -4.00 -4.35
CA ASP A 66 -28.64 -2.56 -4.45
C ASP A 66 -27.40 -1.65 -4.60
N GLN A 67 -26.19 -2.21 -4.79
CA GLN A 67 -25.05 -1.44 -5.25
C GLN A 67 -25.18 -1.08 -6.73
N ALA A 68 -24.58 0.05 -7.12
CA ALA A 68 -24.47 0.39 -8.54
C ALA A 68 -23.53 -0.60 -9.24
N GLN A 69 -23.83 -0.90 -10.51
CA GLN A 69 -23.02 -1.83 -11.30
C GLN A 69 -21.60 -1.29 -11.53
N HIS A 70 -21.50 0.01 -11.76
CA HIS A 70 -20.24 0.72 -12.02
C HIS A 70 -20.01 1.70 -10.88
N ILE A 71 -18.83 1.63 -10.28
CA ILE A 71 -18.41 2.46 -9.16
C ILE A 71 -17.19 3.25 -9.59
N LEU A 72 -17.27 4.57 -9.56
CA LEU A 72 -16.12 5.40 -9.82
C LEU A 72 -15.17 5.40 -8.62
N VAL A 73 -13.89 5.17 -8.90
CA VAL A 73 -12.79 5.27 -7.94
C VAL A 73 -11.98 6.53 -8.23
N ARG A 74 -11.66 7.30 -7.19
CA ARG A 74 -10.71 8.42 -7.28
C ARG A 74 -9.67 8.34 -6.18
N VAL A 75 -8.41 8.57 -6.53
CA VAL A 75 -7.31 8.62 -5.56
C VAL A 75 -6.87 10.06 -5.35
N ARG A 76 -6.96 10.53 -4.11
CA ARG A 76 -6.61 11.90 -3.71
C ARG A 76 -5.56 11.90 -2.62
N PRO A 77 -4.27 12.02 -2.97
CA PRO A 77 -3.21 12.25 -2.00
C PRO A 77 -3.40 13.61 -1.32
N ALA A 78 -3.16 13.64 -0.01
CA ALA A 78 -3.10 14.84 0.81
C ALA A 78 -1.67 15.00 1.37
N PRO A 79 -0.75 15.61 0.60
CA PRO A 79 0.69 15.63 0.94
C PRO A 79 0.98 16.27 2.31
N ARG A 80 0.19 17.27 2.71
CA ARG A 80 0.34 17.96 4.00
C ARG A 80 0.06 17.06 5.20
N THR A 81 -0.83 16.08 5.06
CA THR A 81 -1.19 15.16 6.15
C THR A 81 -0.57 13.78 5.98
N GLY A 82 0.00 13.50 4.81
CA GLY A 82 0.49 12.18 4.41
C GLY A 82 -0.61 11.15 4.23
N ILE A 83 -1.89 11.56 4.15
CA ILE A 83 -3.03 10.66 3.95
C ILE A 83 -3.26 10.50 2.45
N VAL A 84 -3.48 9.26 1.99
CA VAL A 84 -4.03 9.01 0.65
C VAL A 84 -5.49 8.62 0.78
N TRP A 85 -6.36 9.42 0.17
CA TRP A 85 -7.79 9.13 0.14
C TRP A 85 -8.14 8.30 -1.08
N ILE A 86 -8.84 7.19 -0.86
CA ILE A 86 -9.51 6.42 -1.89
C ILE A 86 -10.99 6.75 -1.79
N ASP A 87 -11.55 7.30 -2.86
CA ASP A 87 -12.93 7.71 -2.90
C ASP A 87 -13.70 6.81 -3.83
N LEU A 88 -14.64 6.10 -3.23
CA LEU A 88 -15.66 5.37 -3.94
C LEU A 88 -16.85 6.32 -4.07
N ASP A 89 -17.53 6.31 -5.22
CA ASP A 89 -18.75 7.09 -5.36
C ASP A 89 -19.89 6.55 -4.47
N ALA A 90 -20.99 7.28 -4.39
CA ALA A 90 -22.13 6.92 -3.54
C ALA A 90 -22.80 5.58 -3.93
N GLY A 91 -22.60 5.10 -5.17
CA GLY A 91 -23.14 3.84 -5.66
C GLY A 91 -22.51 2.61 -5.01
N TYR A 92 -21.34 2.78 -4.35
CA TYR A 92 -20.68 1.70 -3.63
C TYR A 92 -21.43 1.34 -2.34
N LEU A 93 -22.24 2.25 -1.80
CA LEU A 93 -23.04 1.97 -0.61
C LEU A 93 -24.30 1.18 -1.01
N PRO A 94 -24.54 -0.02 -0.44
CA PRO A 94 -25.81 -0.72 -0.67
C PRO A 94 -26.98 0.10 -0.13
N LYS A 95 -27.99 0.39 -0.96
CA LYS A 95 -29.08 1.31 -0.58
C LYS A 95 -29.93 0.78 0.59
N ALA A 96 -30.09 -0.54 0.70
CA ALA A 96 -30.85 -1.18 1.76
C ALA A 96 -30.05 -1.37 3.06
N ALA A 97 -28.73 -1.10 3.07
CA ALA A 97 -27.88 -1.35 4.23
C ALA A 97 -27.99 -0.23 5.26
N GLY A 98 -29.02 -0.28 6.11
CA GLY A 98 -29.14 0.56 7.30
C GLY A 98 -28.09 0.23 8.38
N VAL A 99 -27.40 -0.89 8.26
CA VAL A 99 -26.35 -1.36 9.18
C VAL A 99 -25.11 -1.79 8.38
N PHE A 100 -23.93 -1.58 8.96
CA PHE A 100 -22.68 -2.07 8.40
C PHE A 100 -22.59 -3.60 8.56
N GLY A 101 -22.92 -4.31 7.48
CA GLY A 101 -22.88 -5.77 7.44
C GLY A 101 -21.45 -6.33 7.24
N GLU A 102 -21.29 -7.61 7.53
CA GLU A 102 -20.01 -8.32 7.42
C GLU A 102 -19.49 -8.35 5.99
N ASP A 103 -20.29 -8.81 5.03
CA ASP A 103 -19.92 -8.90 3.60
C ASP A 103 -19.49 -7.54 3.04
N PHE A 104 -20.24 -6.48 3.38
CA PHE A 104 -19.88 -5.12 2.98
C PHE A 104 -18.57 -4.66 3.63
N GLY A 105 -18.38 -4.99 4.91
CA GLY A 105 -17.15 -4.68 5.62
C GLY A 105 -15.94 -5.44 5.10
N GLU A 106 -16.10 -6.68 4.63
CA GLU A 106 -15.06 -7.43 3.94
C GLU A 106 -14.71 -6.78 2.60
N ALA A 107 -15.71 -6.51 1.75
CA ALA A 107 -15.50 -5.85 0.47
C ALA A 107 -14.83 -4.48 0.63
N PHE A 108 -15.26 -3.68 1.60
CA PHE A 108 -14.67 -2.38 1.91
C PHE A 108 -13.21 -2.50 2.38
N ARG A 109 -12.91 -3.44 3.29
CA ARG A 109 -11.52 -3.70 3.72
C ARG A 109 -10.64 -4.21 2.59
N ALA A 110 -11.21 -5.00 1.67
CA ALA A 110 -10.48 -5.48 0.50
C ALA A 110 -10.01 -4.32 -0.39
N VAL A 111 -10.82 -3.27 -0.57
CA VAL A 111 -10.41 -2.04 -1.29
C VAL A 111 -9.28 -1.32 -0.56
N GLU A 112 -9.39 -1.18 0.76
CA GLU A 112 -8.34 -0.55 1.58
C GLU A 112 -7.01 -1.32 1.45
N ASN A 113 -7.05 -2.64 1.59
CA ASN A 113 -5.89 -3.52 1.46
C ASN A 113 -5.28 -3.49 0.05
N ALA A 114 -6.11 -3.48 -1.00
CA ALA A 114 -5.65 -3.32 -2.38
C ALA A 114 -4.94 -1.96 -2.57
N GLY A 115 -5.48 -0.90 -1.97
CA GLY A 115 -4.80 0.39 -1.90
C GLY A 115 -3.41 0.29 -1.26
N TYR A 116 -3.29 -0.35 -0.10
CA TYR A 116 -1.99 -0.53 0.57
C TYR A 116 -1.00 -1.31 -0.29
N ALA A 117 -1.45 -2.39 -0.93
CA ALA A 117 -0.61 -3.21 -1.81
C ALA A 117 -0.09 -2.43 -3.03
N LEU A 118 -0.93 -1.59 -3.64
CA LEU A 118 -0.56 -0.80 -4.82
C LEU A 118 0.37 0.39 -4.49
N ILE A 119 0.18 1.04 -3.33
CA ILE A 119 0.96 2.23 -2.96
C ILE A 119 2.25 1.89 -2.23
N GLY A 120 2.27 0.79 -1.45
CA GLY A 120 3.37 0.43 -0.54
C GLY A 120 4.75 0.42 -1.20
N ASP A 121 4.81 0.08 -2.49
CA ASP A 121 6.06 0.01 -3.25
C ASP A 121 6.43 1.32 -3.98
N SER A 122 5.50 2.27 -4.04
CA SER A 122 5.60 3.45 -4.93
C SER A 122 5.87 4.76 -4.18
N VAL A 123 5.30 4.95 -2.97
CA VAL A 123 5.36 6.23 -2.24
C VAL A 123 5.42 6.06 -0.73
N ARG A 124 6.16 6.96 -0.07
CA ARG A 124 6.09 7.16 1.37
C ARG A 124 4.80 7.92 1.75
N PHE A 125 3.88 7.26 2.44
CA PHE A 125 2.65 7.86 2.98
C PHE A 125 2.46 7.44 4.44
N LYS A 126 1.56 8.12 5.17
CA LYS A 126 1.26 7.81 6.56
C LYS A 126 0.18 6.73 6.67
N TYR A 127 -0.97 6.96 6.04
CA TYR A 127 -2.11 6.03 6.02
C TYR A 127 -2.91 6.17 4.73
N ILE A 128 -3.58 5.08 4.33
CA ILE A 128 -4.66 5.10 3.35
C ILE A 128 -5.98 5.17 4.10
N LYS A 129 -6.92 5.94 3.56
CA LYS A 129 -8.30 5.97 4.06
C LYS A 129 -9.27 5.86 2.89
N VAL A 130 -10.22 4.93 3.01
CA VAL A 130 -11.31 4.79 2.05
C VAL A 130 -12.54 5.58 2.53
N ARG A 131 -13.19 6.30 1.63
CA ARG A 131 -14.46 6.99 1.88
C ARG A 131 -15.44 6.76 0.73
N ILE A 132 -16.73 6.93 1.03
CA ILE A 132 -17.82 6.66 0.09
C ILE A 132 -18.65 7.92 -0.09
N GLY A 133 -18.78 8.40 -1.32
CA GLY A 133 -19.46 9.67 -1.63
C GLY A 133 -18.89 10.85 -0.85
N GLY A 134 -17.59 10.83 -0.55
CA GLY A 134 -16.93 11.86 0.26
C GLY A 134 -17.09 11.72 1.77
N ARG A 135 -17.75 10.68 2.28
CA ARG A 135 -17.99 10.45 3.71
C ARG A 135 -17.18 9.28 4.25
N ASP A 136 -16.56 9.48 5.41
CA ASP A 136 -15.90 8.42 6.17
C ASP A 136 -16.92 7.37 6.64
N LEU A 137 -16.46 6.13 6.84
CA LEU A 137 -17.34 5.04 7.28
C LEU A 137 -18.08 5.36 8.59
N ASN A 138 -17.41 6.00 9.55
CA ASN A 138 -18.01 6.42 10.82
C ASN A 138 -19.07 7.53 10.69
N GLN A 139 -19.12 8.24 9.55
CA GLN A 139 -20.17 9.22 9.26
C GLN A 139 -21.40 8.54 8.63
N ILE A 140 -21.20 7.43 7.92
CA ILE A 140 -22.25 6.64 7.30
C ILE A 140 -22.88 5.69 8.33
N TYR A 141 -22.03 5.02 9.10
CA TYR A 141 -22.38 4.09 10.16
C TYR A 141 -21.77 4.57 11.48
N PRO A 142 -22.39 5.57 12.13
CA PRO A 142 -21.90 6.07 13.41
C PRO A 142 -21.88 4.96 14.45
N PRO A 143 -20.85 4.88 15.29
CA PRO A 143 -20.78 3.89 16.37
C PRO A 143 -21.86 4.19 17.42
N GLU A 144 -22.32 3.16 18.13
CA GLU A 144 -23.45 3.23 19.10
C GLU A 144 -23.33 4.40 20.10
N HIS A 145 -22.13 4.67 20.60
CA HIS A 145 -21.87 5.76 21.55
C HIS A 145 -22.13 7.17 20.97
N ARG A 146 -22.18 7.32 19.64
CA ARG A 146 -22.52 8.58 18.96
C ARG A 146 -23.97 8.66 18.50
N ARG A 147 -24.70 7.54 18.48
CA ARG A 147 -26.12 7.51 18.10
C ARG A 147 -27.04 8.09 19.18
N LYS A 148 -26.55 8.21 20.42
CA LYS A 148 -27.36 8.59 21.60
C LYS A 148 -27.42 10.08 21.95
N HIS A 149 -26.84 10.97 21.14
CA HIS A 149 -27.12 12.41 21.27
C HIS A 149 -27.75 12.94 19.98
N PRO A 150 -29.09 12.86 19.83
CA PRO A 150 -29.75 13.86 19.03
C PRO A 150 -29.46 15.21 19.70
N ALA A 151 -28.86 16.13 18.96
CA ALA A 151 -28.83 17.53 19.40
C ALA A 151 -30.27 17.94 19.70
N ALA A 152 -30.52 18.30 20.96
CA ALA A 152 -31.75 18.95 21.38
C ALA A 152 -31.81 20.38 20.83
#